data_AF-A0AAW8LH20-F1
#
_entry.id   AF-A0AAW8LH20-F1
#
_cell.length_a   1.000
_cell.length_b   1.000
_cell.length_c   1.000
_cell.angle_alpha   90.00
_cell.angle_beta   90.00
_cell.angle_gamma   90.00
#
_symmetry.space_group_name_H-M   'P 1'
#
loop_
_entity.id
_entity.type
_entity.pdbx_description
1 polymer ?
#
loop_
_entity_poly.entity_id
_entity_poly.type
_entity_poly.pdbx_seq_one_letter_code
_entity_poly.pdbx_strand_id
1 'polypeptide(L)'
;MSQFLIKLAVIDKNKMTGQFIVVVLLLLQVSLTCASSNQLPQKATWYRYYDSKGVANISTNVTPNHIRYGYEALDQNMQVIKRARPYNAEADIRQAPQRAQQAKRIAEDHKLKRAYSNSQTALQKKNDSLVQLKKQIDFQQEQMKQLQKDRVMFVRQEREYLRKGKTTPAHLKTMLDNNQKNLVSQKENIQSLQSRYRNLEAEYDKIIARLKALE
;
A
#
# COMPACT_ATOMS: atom_id res chain seq x y z
N MET A 1 -41.71 68.80 -12.58
CA MET A 1 -40.73 67.84 -12.04
C MET A 1 -41.22 66.40 -12.21
N SER A 2 -41.25 65.82 -13.43
CA SER A 2 -41.59 64.38 -13.56
C SER A 2 -41.13 63.73 -14.89
N GLN A 3 -41.10 64.45 -16.00
CA GLN A 3 -40.84 63.82 -17.31
C GLN A 3 -39.34 63.61 -17.67
N PHE A 4 -38.41 64.31 -17.01
CA PHE A 4 -36.98 64.24 -17.35
C PHE A 4 -36.22 63.10 -16.62
N LEU A 5 -36.63 62.75 -15.40
CA LEU A 5 -35.99 61.67 -14.63
C LEU A 5 -36.37 60.27 -15.14
N ILE A 6 -37.55 60.12 -15.76
CA ILE A 6 -38.00 58.86 -16.35
C ILE A 6 -37.19 58.51 -17.60
N LYS A 7 -36.79 59.51 -18.41
CA LYS A 7 -36.04 59.26 -19.65
C LYS A 7 -34.59 58.81 -19.41
N LEU A 8 -33.89 59.29 -18.37
CA LEU A 8 -32.55 58.80 -18.05
C LEU A 8 -32.56 57.35 -17.52
N ALA A 9 -33.56 56.99 -16.69
CA ALA A 9 -33.67 55.64 -16.14
C ALA A 9 -33.96 54.57 -17.20
N VAL A 10 -34.70 54.92 -18.27
CA VAL A 10 -35.00 53.99 -19.38
C VAL A 10 -33.80 53.82 -20.33
N ILE A 11 -33.01 54.88 -20.55
CA ILE A 11 -31.81 54.82 -21.41
C ILE A 11 -30.71 53.96 -20.76
N ASP A 12 -30.56 54.02 -19.44
CA ASP A 12 -29.55 53.25 -18.72
C ASP A 12 -29.91 51.75 -18.64
N LYS A 13 -31.21 51.44 -18.48
CA LYS A 13 -31.70 50.06 -18.42
C LYS A 13 -31.57 49.30 -19.75
N ASN A 14 -31.73 49.98 -20.89
CA ASN A 14 -31.56 49.37 -22.22
C ASN A 14 -30.09 49.19 -22.64
N LYS A 15 -29.17 50.03 -22.14
CA LYS A 15 -27.72 49.85 -22.35
C LYS A 15 -27.18 48.65 -21.57
N MET A 16 -27.63 48.48 -20.33
CA MET A 16 -27.24 47.37 -19.46
C MET A 16 -27.73 46.02 -20.01
N THR A 17 -28.96 45.93 -20.51
CA THR A 17 -29.48 44.67 -21.07
C THR A 17 -28.81 44.28 -22.39
N GLY A 18 -28.51 45.24 -23.27
CA GLY A 18 -27.78 44.99 -24.52
C GLY A 18 -26.34 44.51 -24.30
N GLN A 19 -25.62 45.10 -23.34
CA GLN A 19 -24.27 44.66 -22.97
C GLN A 19 -24.27 43.28 -22.31
N PHE A 20 -25.25 42.98 -21.44
CA PHE A 20 -25.40 41.63 -20.87
C PHE A 20 -25.73 40.57 -21.93
N ILE A 21 -26.59 40.88 -22.91
CA ILE A 21 -26.91 39.95 -24.01
C ILE A 21 -25.68 39.70 -24.90
N VAL A 22 -24.91 40.75 -25.24
CA VAL A 22 -23.69 40.61 -26.04
C VAL A 22 -22.60 39.83 -25.29
N VAL A 23 -22.43 40.05 -23.99
CA VAL A 23 -21.47 39.29 -23.15
C VAL A 23 -21.89 37.84 -22.99
N VAL A 24 -23.19 37.55 -22.81
CA VAL A 24 -23.70 36.17 -22.76
C VAL A 24 -23.56 35.47 -24.12
N LEU A 25 -23.77 36.18 -25.23
CA LEU A 25 -23.58 35.63 -26.58
C LEU A 25 -22.08 35.37 -26.88
N LEU A 26 -21.17 36.25 -26.43
CA LEU A 26 -19.72 36.09 -26.55
C LEU A 26 -19.19 34.96 -25.66
N LEU A 27 -19.73 34.77 -24.46
CA LEU A 27 -19.38 33.65 -23.56
C LEU A 27 -19.90 32.30 -24.10
N LEU A 28 -21.02 32.28 -24.82
CA LEU A 28 -21.52 31.07 -25.49
C LEU A 28 -20.62 30.63 -26.66
N GLN A 29 -20.02 31.59 -27.39
CA GLN A 29 -19.18 31.31 -28.56
C GLN A 29 -17.78 30.76 -28.19
N VAL A 30 -17.27 31.04 -26.97
CA VAL A 30 -15.98 30.51 -26.49
C VAL A 30 -16.06 29.03 -26.08
N SER A 31 -17.27 28.50 -25.87
CA SER A 31 -17.45 27.11 -25.44
C SER A 31 -17.42 26.10 -26.60
N LEU A 32 -17.25 26.54 -27.86
CA LEU A 32 -17.40 25.68 -29.04
C LEU A 32 -16.14 25.49 -29.90
N THR A 33 -14.96 25.96 -29.46
CA THR A 33 -13.70 25.82 -30.22
C THR A 33 -12.59 25.08 -29.48
N CYS A 34 -12.95 24.10 -28.65
CA CYS A 34 -12.04 23.05 -28.21
C CYS A 34 -12.73 21.68 -28.31
N ALA A 35 -13.29 21.39 -29.48
CA ALA A 35 -13.41 20.01 -29.93
C ALA A 35 -11.99 19.48 -30.19
N SER A 36 -11.29 19.13 -29.10
CA SER A 36 -10.20 18.16 -29.18
C SER A 36 -10.77 16.98 -29.94
N SER A 37 -10.23 16.70 -31.12
CA SER A 37 -10.55 15.49 -31.84
C SER A 37 -10.09 14.32 -30.97
N ASN A 38 -10.98 13.85 -30.10
CA ASN A 38 -10.92 12.53 -29.50
C ASN A 38 -11.12 11.53 -30.65
N GLN A 39 -10.14 11.46 -31.55
CA GLN A 39 -10.03 10.36 -32.49
C GLN A 39 -9.94 9.13 -31.61
N LEU A 40 -10.97 8.29 -31.66
CA LEU A 40 -10.92 6.96 -31.09
C LEU A 40 -9.56 6.34 -31.47
N PRO A 41 -8.90 5.62 -30.56
CA PRO A 41 -7.59 5.03 -30.84
C PRO A 41 -7.70 4.25 -32.16
N GLN A 42 -7.06 4.78 -33.21
CA GLN A 42 -7.17 4.21 -34.55
C GLN A 42 -6.63 2.78 -34.47
N LYS A 43 -7.50 1.81 -34.76
CA LYS A 43 -7.15 0.40 -34.69
C LYS A 43 -6.25 0.06 -35.87
N ALA A 44 -5.08 -0.52 -35.57
CA ALA A 44 -4.20 -1.05 -36.61
C ALA A 44 -4.95 -2.11 -37.44
N THR A 45 -4.98 -1.89 -38.76
CA THR A 45 -5.55 -2.82 -39.74
C THR A 45 -4.46 -3.63 -40.42
N TRP A 46 -3.29 -3.01 -40.65
CA TRP A 46 -2.13 -3.68 -41.21
C TRP A 46 -0.86 -3.36 -40.43
N TYR A 47 0.14 -4.21 -40.62
CA TYR A 47 1.48 -4.07 -40.09
C TYR A 47 2.45 -4.17 -41.25
N ARG A 48 3.39 -3.21 -41.33
CA ARG A 48 4.41 -3.13 -42.36
C ARG A 48 5.80 -3.20 -41.75
N TYR A 49 6.69 -4.01 -42.29
CA TYR A 49 8.11 -3.93 -42.00
C TYR A 49 8.93 -3.82 -43.27
N TYR A 50 10.17 -3.38 -43.13
CA TYR A 50 11.15 -3.37 -44.20
C TYR A 50 12.17 -4.46 -43.91
N ASP A 51 12.41 -5.34 -44.89
CA ASP A 51 13.45 -6.35 -44.77
C ASP A 51 14.85 -5.73 -44.94
N SER A 52 15.90 -6.54 -44.86
CA SER A 52 17.28 -6.07 -45.03
C SER A 52 17.59 -5.52 -46.43
N LYS A 53 16.71 -5.73 -47.42
CA LYS A 53 16.81 -5.20 -48.78
C LYS A 53 15.96 -3.94 -48.97
N GLY A 54 15.26 -3.47 -47.92
CA GLY A 54 14.37 -2.31 -47.98
C GLY A 54 13.01 -2.62 -48.62
N VAL A 55 12.64 -3.88 -48.79
CA VAL A 55 11.34 -4.26 -49.38
C VAL A 55 10.25 -4.20 -48.31
N ALA A 56 9.20 -3.45 -48.59
CA ALA A 56 8.03 -3.34 -47.72
C ALA A 56 7.22 -4.64 -47.75
N ASN A 57 7.05 -5.24 -46.59
CA ASN A 57 6.23 -6.43 -46.39
C ASN A 57 5.07 -6.08 -45.47
N ILE A 58 3.83 -6.33 -45.92
CA ILE A 58 2.61 -5.96 -45.21
C ILE A 58 1.82 -7.21 -44.84
N SER A 59 1.30 -7.25 -43.62
CA SER A 59 0.48 -8.34 -43.10
C SER A 59 -0.62 -7.78 -42.21
N THR A 60 -1.75 -8.49 -42.09
CA THR A 60 -2.80 -8.17 -41.11
C THR A 60 -2.39 -8.50 -39.67
N ASN A 61 -1.37 -9.36 -39.51
CA ASN A 61 -0.85 -9.80 -38.20
C ASN A 61 0.66 -9.51 -38.08
N VAL A 62 1.11 -9.22 -36.85
CA VAL A 62 2.54 -9.06 -36.52
C VAL A 62 3.23 -10.42 -36.56
N THR A 63 4.22 -10.57 -37.43
CA THR A 63 5.04 -11.80 -37.55
C THR A 63 6.41 -11.64 -36.88
N PRO A 64 7.19 -12.72 -36.66
CA PRO A 64 8.54 -12.61 -36.10
C PRO A 64 9.46 -11.67 -36.90
N ASN A 65 9.31 -11.57 -38.22
CA ASN A 65 10.08 -10.62 -39.03
C ASN A 65 9.73 -9.15 -38.70
N HIS A 66 8.47 -8.85 -38.42
CA HIS A 66 8.06 -7.51 -37.98
C HIS A 66 8.74 -7.14 -36.65
N ILE A 67 8.81 -8.09 -35.72
CA ILE A 67 9.49 -7.89 -34.43
C ILE A 67 11.01 -7.71 -34.64
N ARG A 68 11.61 -8.53 -35.51
CA ARG A 68 13.05 -8.50 -35.81
C ARG A 68 13.49 -7.19 -36.46
N TYR A 69 12.76 -6.69 -37.46
CA TYR A 69 13.13 -5.49 -38.22
C TYR A 69 12.46 -4.20 -37.73
N GLY A 70 11.56 -4.30 -36.75
CA GLY A 70 10.66 -3.20 -36.42
C GLY A 70 9.54 -3.10 -37.46
N TYR A 71 8.44 -2.47 -37.07
CA TYR A 71 7.28 -2.37 -37.94
C TYR A 71 6.49 -1.10 -37.70
N GLU A 72 5.70 -0.74 -38.69
CA GLU A 72 4.72 0.33 -38.64
C GLU A 72 3.33 -0.30 -38.58
N ALA A 73 2.52 0.14 -37.63
CA ALA A 73 1.10 -0.17 -37.61
C ALA A 73 0.38 0.87 -38.47
N LEU A 74 -0.48 0.38 -39.36
CA LEU A 74 -1.19 1.17 -40.36
C LEU A 74 -2.70 1.11 -40.09
N ASP A 75 -3.39 2.23 -40.30
CA ASP A 75 -4.87 2.28 -40.31
C ASP A 75 -5.46 1.74 -41.62
N GLN A 76 -6.79 1.76 -41.76
CA GLN A 76 -7.51 1.31 -42.95
C GLN A 76 -7.18 2.09 -44.24
N ASN A 77 -6.55 3.26 -44.13
CA ASN A 77 -6.13 4.08 -45.26
C ASN A 77 -4.63 3.94 -45.56
N MET A 78 -3.97 2.93 -44.99
CA MET A 78 -2.53 2.70 -45.12
C MET A 78 -1.67 3.82 -44.52
N GLN A 79 -2.21 4.60 -43.58
CA GLN A 79 -1.49 5.64 -42.87
C GLN A 79 -0.83 5.10 -41.61
N VAL A 80 0.41 5.52 -41.33
CA VAL A 80 1.16 5.08 -40.15
C VAL A 80 0.59 5.73 -38.90
N ILE A 81 0.08 4.89 -38.01
CA ILE A 81 -0.47 5.32 -36.71
C ILE A 81 0.49 5.04 -35.55
N LYS A 82 1.43 4.10 -35.70
CA LYS A 82 2.44 3.77 -34.69
C LYS A 82 3.68 3.14 -35.31
N ARG A 83 4.86 3.44 -34.76
CA ARG A 83 6.12 2.78 -35.11
C ARG A 83 6.66 1.97 -33.94
N ALA A 84 6.96 0.70 -34.16
CA ALA A 84 7.63 -0.20 -33.24
C ALA A 84 9.08 -0.39 -33.69
N ARG A 85 10.02 -0.24 -32.74
CA ARG A 85 11.44 -0.42 -33.01
C ARG A 85 11.76 -1.91 -33.21
N PRO A 86 12.84 -2.23 -33.95
CA PRO A 86 13.39 -3.59 -34.00
C PRO A 86 13.65 -4.13 -32.59
N TYR A 87 13.39 -5.42 -32.38
CA TYR A 87 13.69 -6.07 -31.12
C TYR A 87 15.19 -6.07 -30.84
N ASN A 88 15.56 -5.68 -29.63
CA ASN A 88 16.93 -5.63 -29.16
C ASN A 88 17.10 -6.57 -27.97
N ALA A 89 17.73 -7.72 -28.21
CA ALA A 89 17.95 -8.76 -27.20
C ALA A 89 18.81 -8.26 -26.03
N GLU A 90 19.85 -7.46 -26.29
CA GLU A 90 20.70 -6.92 -25.22
C GLU A 90 19.94 -5.95 -24.31
N ALA A 91 19.13 -5.06 -24.89
CA ALA A 91 18.31 -4.14 -24.12
C ALA A 91 17.26 -4.90 -23.28
N ASP A 92 16.68 -5.96 -23.83
CA ASP A 92 15.72 -6.80 -23.12
C ASP A 92 16.37 -7.55 -21.94
N ILE A 93 17.56 -8.13 -22.14
CA ILE A 93 18.35 -8.77 -21.07
C ILE A 93 18.70 -7.75 -19.97
N ARG A 94 19.09 -6.53 -20.34
CA ARG A 94 19.40 -5.46 -19.37
C ARG A 94 18.17 -5.03 -18.56
N GLN A 95 16.98 -5.01 -19.17
CA GLN A 95 15.74 -4.64 -18.51
C GLN A 95 15.07 -5.82 -17.77
N ALA A 96 15.42 -7.06 -18.08
CA ALA A 96 14.82 -8.25 -17.47
C ALA A 96 14.86 -8.25 -15.93
N PRO A 97 15.97 -7.88 -15.25
CA PRO A 97 16.00 -7.80 -13.79
C PRO A 97 15.01 -6.76 -13.24
N GLN A 98 14.89 -5.60 -13.89
CA GLN A 98 13.96 -4.54 -13.47
C GLN A 98 12.51 -5.00 -13.63
N ARG A 99 12.16 -5.61 -14.77
CA ARG A 99 10.85 -6.22 -15.01
C ARG A 99 10.52 -7.29 -13.98
N ALA A 100 11.48 -8.18 -13.69
CA ALA A 100 11.32 -9.23 -12.69
C ALA A 100 11.10 -8.65 -11.29
N GLN A 101 11.85 -7.62 -10.89
CA GLN A 101 11.65 -6.93 -9.61
C GLN A 101 10.30 -6.23 -9.54
N GLN A 102 9.86 -5.56 -10.61
CA GLN A 102 8.55 -4.92 -10.66
C GLN A 102 7.42 -5.94 -10.56
N ALA A 103 7.51 -7.05 -11.29
CA ALA A 103 6.54 -8.15 -11.22
C ALA A 103 6.47 -8.74 -9.80
N LYS A 104 7.62 -8.92 -9.13
CA LYS A 104 7.66 -9.35 -7.72
C LYS A 104 6.96 -8.34 -6.79
N ARG A 105 7.25 -7.04 -6.93
CA ARG A 105 6.60 -5.99 -6.11
C ARG A 105 5.08 -6.01 -6.29
N ILE A 106 4.61 -6.07 -7.53
CA ILE A 106 3.17 -6.14 -7.85
C ILE A 106 2.55 -7.40 -7.24
N ALA A 107 3.22 -8.55 -7.33
CA ALA A 107 2.75 -9.80 -6.74
C ALA A 107 2.64 -9.72 -5.20
N GLU A 108 3.63 -9.14 -4.53
CA GLU A 108 3.59 -8.91 -3.08
C GLU A 108 2.49 -7.92 -2.68
N ASP A 109 2.31 -6.83 -3.44
CA ASP A 109 1.24 -5.86 -3.18
C ASP A 109 -0.15 -6.51 -3.33
N HIS A 110 -0.35 -7.34 -4.37
CA HIS A 110 -1.57 -8.12 -4.51
C HIS A 110 -1.77 -9.11 -3.37
N LYS A 111 -0.69 -9.72 -2.87
CA LYS A 111 -0.75 -10.62 -1.70
C LYS A 111 -1.18 -9.86 -0.45
N LEU A 112 -0.65 -8.66 -0.21
CA LEU A 112 -1.06 -7.79 0.91
C LEU A 112 -2.54 -7.40 0.80
N LYS A 113 -2.99 -6.95 -0.38
CA LYS A 113 -4.41 -6.63 -0.62
C LYS A 113 -5.32 -7.85 -0.42
N ARG A 114 -4.90 -9.05 -0.82
CA ARG A 114 -5.68 -10.28 -0.56
C ARG A 114 -5.76 -10.63 0.92
N ALA A 115 -4.67 -10.46 1.67
CA ALA A 115 -4.61 -10.82 3.08
C ALA A 115 -5.40 -9.86 3.99
N TYR A 116 -5.39 -8.57 3.67
CA TYR A 116 -5.93 -7.53 4.55
C TYR A 116 -7.07 -6.71 3.94
N SER A 117 -7.33 -6.82 2.64
CA SER A 117 -8.26 -5.96 1.87
C SER A 117 -7.82 -4.49 1.80
N ASN A 118 -7.72 -3.81 2.95
CA ASN A 118 -7.34 -2.41 3.10
C ASN A 118 -6.53 -2.17 4.40
N SER A 119 -6.00 -0.97 4.55
CA SER A 119 -5.17 -0.52 5.67
C SER A 119 -5.92 -0.48 6.99
N GLN A 120 -7.23 -0.21 6.97
CA GLN A 120 -8.07 -0.17 8.17
C GLN A 120 -8.31 -1.56 8.75
N THR A 121 -8.56 -2.57 7.91
CA THR A 121 -8.67 -3.97 8.34
C THR A 121 -7.33 -4.51 8.85
N ALA A 122 -6.20 -4.10 8.26
CA ALA A 122 -4.89 -4.40 8.81
C ALA A 122 -4.68 -3.78 10.20
N LEU A 123 -5.11 -2.53 10.41
CA LEU A 123 -5.05 -1.86 11.71
C LEU A 123 -5.91 -2.55 12.78
N GLN A 124 -7.12 -2.99 12.43
CA GLN A 124 -7.97 -3.77 13.34
C GLN A 124 -7.27 -5.08 13.75
N LYS A 125 -6.75 -5.84 12.78
CA LYS A 125 -6.00 -7.08 13.06
C LYS A 125 -4.76 -6.83 13.93
N LYS A 126 -4.04 -5.72 13.70
CA LYS A 126 -2.93 -5.29 14.57
C LYS A 126 -3.41 -5.16 16.01
N ASN A 127 -4.45 -4.36 16.22
CA ASN A 127 -4.97 -4.07 17.55
C ASN A 127 -5.43 -5.34 18.27
N ASP A 128 -6.21 -6.20 17.59
CA ASP A 128 -6.69 -7.46 18.17
C ASP A 128 -5.54 -8.37 18.60
N SER A 129 -4.53 -8.50 17.73
CA SER A 129 -3.36 -9.34 18.01
C SER A 129 -2.52 -8.79 19.17
N LEU A 130 -2.32 -7.47 19.22
CA LEU A 130 -1.58 -6.81 20.31
C LEU A 130 -2.33 -6.90 21.64
N VAL A 131 -3.66 -6.76 21.63
CA VAL A 131 -4.48 -6.95 22.83
C VAL A 131 -4.37 -8.39 23.35
N GLN A 132 -4.46 -9.38 22.47
CA GLN A 132 -4.30 -10.79 22.87
C GLN A 132 -2.92 -11.05 23.48
N LEU A 133 -1.86 -10.55 22.84
CA LEU A 133 -0.51 -10.75 23.35
C LEU A 133 -0.27 -9.99 24.66
N LYS A 134 -0.85 -8.80 24.82
CA LYS A 134 -0.82 -8.05 26.08
C LYS A 134 -1.50 -8.83 27.22
N LYS A 135 -2.67 -9.41 26.97
CA LYS A 135 -3.36 -10.28 27.95
C LYS A 135 -2.49 -11.47 28.36
N GLN A 136 -1.78 -12.09 27.42
CA GLN A 136 -0.83 -13.17 27.73
C GLN A 136 0.32 -12.67 28.61
N ILE A 137 0.93 -11.53 28.27
CA ILE A 137 2.00 -10.93 29.08
C ILE A 137 1.51 -10.65 30.51
N ASP A 138 0.32 -10.06 30.65
CA ASP A 138 -0.25 -9.70 31.95
C ASP A 138 -0.54 -10.93 32.80
N PHE A 139 -1.07 -11.99 32.17
CA PHE A 139 -1.25 -13.27 32.84
C PHE A 139 0.08 -13.85 33.33
N GLN A 140 1.11 -13.88 32.48
CA GLN A 140 2.43 -14.36 32.87
C GLN A 140 3.06 -13.50 33.98
N GLN A 141 2.86 -12.19 33.96
CA GLN A 141 3.32 -11.30 35.02
C GLN A 141 2.63 -11.60 36.36
N GLU A 142 1.33 -11.89 36.35
CA GLU A 142 0.60 -12.25 37.57
C GLU A 142 1.08 -13.59 38.15
N GLN A 143 1.33 -14.59 37.29
CA GLN A 143 1.95 -15.84 37.72
C GLN A 143 3.35 -15.60 38.34
N MET A 144 4.14 -14.71 37.76
CA MET A 144 5.45 -14.34 38.31
C MET A 144 5.33 -13.69 39.69
N LYS A 145 4.34 -12.79 39.89
CA LYS A 145 4.08 -12.19 41.22
C LYS A 145 3.71 -13.25 42.25
N GLN A 146 2.91 -14.26 41.86
CA GLN A 146 2.58 -15.35 42.76
C GLN A 146 3.83 -16.14 43.18
N LEU A 147 4.68 -16.52 42.21
CA LEU A 147 5.96 -17.18 42.52
C LEU A 147 6.85 -16.35 43.45
N GLN A 148 6.86 -15.02 43.29
CA GLN A 148 7.60 -14.12 44.19
C GLN A 148 7.03 -14.12 45.61
N LYS A 149 5.70 -14.10 45.77
CA LYS A 149 5.04 -14.21 47.08
C LYS A 149 5.38 -15.54 47.76
N ASP A 150 5.31 -16.64 47.00
CA ASP A 150 5.65 -17.97 47.50
C ASP A 150 7.12 -18.04 47.95
N ARG A 151 8.03 -17.43 47.19
CA ARG A 151 9.45 -17.31 47.57
C ARG A 151 9.64 -16.60 48.90
N VAL A 152 8.95 -15.47 49.10
CA VAL A 152 9.02 -14.72 50.38
C VAL A 152 8.55 -15.59 51.53
N MET A 153 7.47 -16.36 51.33
CA MET A 153 6.97 -17.30 52.34
C MET A 153 7.97 -18.41 52.64
N PHE A 154 8.56 -19.05 51.63
CA PHE A 154 9.54 -20.12 51.82
C PHE A 154 10.82 -19.62 52.50
N VAL A 155 11.33 -18.45 52.11
CA VAL A 155 12.51 -17.84 52.75
C VAL A 155 12.21 -17.48 54.21
N ARG A 156 11.01 -17.00 54.52
CA ARG A 156 10.60 -16.75 55.91
C ARG A 156 10.60 -18.04 56.72
N GLN A 157 10.04 -19.12 56.17
CA GLN A 157 10.01 -20.42 56.84
C GLN A 157 11.43 -20.97 57.07
N GLU A 158 12.32 -20.85 56.09
CA GLU A 158 13.73 -21.23 56.21
C GLU A 158 14.41 -20.48 57.35
N ARG A 159 14.24 -19.15 57.41
CA ARG A 159 14.79 -18.31 58.49
C ARG A 159 14.28 -18.72 59.87
N GLU A 160 13.01 -19.10 60.00
CA GLU A 160 12.46 -19.57 61.28
C GLU A 160 13.07 -20.90 61.74
N TYR A 161 13.41 -21.81 60.83
CA TYR A 161 14.15 -23.04 61.20
C TYR A 161 15.55 -22.70 61.71
N LEU A 162 16.27 -21.84 60.97
CA LEU A 162 17.61 -21.40 61.35
C LEU A 162 17.61 -20.69 62.71
N ARG A 163 16.63 -19.82 62.97
CA ARG A 163 16.47 -19.12 64.27
C ARG A 163 16.24 -20.09 65.43
N LYS A 164 15.58 -21.22 65.17
CA LYS A 164 15.35 -22.29 66.16
C LYS A 164 16.55 -23.24 66.29
N GLY A 165 17.66 -22.98 65.61
CA GLY A 165 18.84 -23.87 65.57
C GLY A 165 18.56 -25.20 64.87
N LYS A 166 17.47 -25.30 64.10
CA LYS A 166 17.07 -26.52 63.39
C LYS A 166 17.56 -26.46 61.95
N THR A 167 17.91 -27.61 61.39
CA THR A 167 18.24 -27.72 59.96
C THR A 167 16.99 -27.54 59.11
N THR A 168 17.08 -26.77 58.03
CA THR A 168 16.00 -26.59 57.04
C THR A 168 15.60 -27.94 56.43
N PRO A 169 14.31 -28.33 56.44
CA PRO A 169 13.85 -29.57 55.85
C PRO A 169 14.20 -29.69 54.36
N ALA A 170 14.54 -30.90 53.90
CA ALA A 170 14.92 -31.15 52.50
C ALA A 170 13.83 -30.68 51.51
N HIS A 171 12.56 -30.94 51.83
CA HIS A 171 11.42 -30.51 51.01
C HIS A 171 11.38 -28.99 50.81
N LEU A 172 11.68 -28.20 51.85
CA LEU A 172 11.68 -26.73 51.77
C LEU A 172 12.82 -26.21 50.88
N LYS A 173 13.99 -26.85 50.92
CA LYS A 173 15.10 -26.55 49.99
C LYS A 173 14.71 -26.82 48.54
N THR A 174 14.06 -27.96 48.28
CA THR A 174 13.56 -28.29 46.94
C THR A 174 12.51 -27.29 46.45
N MET A 175 11.59 -26.84 47.32
CA MET A 175 10.62 -25.81 46.97
C MET A 175 11.27 -24.47 46.60
N LEU A 176 12.30 -24.06 47.35
CA LEU A 176 13.08 -22.85 47.03
C LEU A 176 13.81 -22.96 45.68
N ASP A 177 14.45 -24.09 45.41
CA ASP A 177 15.15 -24.33 44.14
C ASP A 177 14.18 -24.34 42.95
N ASN A 178 13.08 -25.09 43.06
CA ASN A 178 12.05 -25.14 42.02
C ASN A 178 11.41 -23.77 41.78
N ASN A 179 11.09 -23.04 42.85
CA ASN A 179 10.55 -21.68 42.74
C ASN A 179 11.54 -20.74 42.02
N GLN A 180 12.83 -20.83 42.35
CA GLN A 180 13.87 -20.04 41.67
C GLN A 180 13.98 -20.38 40.19
N LYS A 181 13.98 -21.66 39.83
CA LYS A 181 13.98 -22.12 38.42
C LYS A 181 12.74 -21.61 37.67
N ASN A 182 11.57 -21.72 38.28
CA ASN A 182 10.33 -21.24 37.71
C ASN A 182 10.33 -19.72 37.52
N LEU A 183 10.89 -18.95 38.45
CA LEU A 183 11.04 -17.50 38.31
C LEU A 183 11.93 -17.10 37.14
N VAL A 184 13.05 -17.80 36.94
CA VAL A 184 13.95 -17.54 35.80
C VAL A 184 13.24 -17.85 34.49
N SER A 185 12.66 -19.05 34.37
CA SER A 185 11.91 -19.46 33.16
C SER A 185 10.76 -18.50 32.86
N GLN A 186 10.02 -18.09 33.89
CA GLN A 186 8.90 -17.16 33.74
C GLN A 186 9.35 -15.78 33.24
N LYS A 187 10.49 -15.29 33.73
CA LYS A 187 11.08 -14.03 33.28
C LYS A 187 11.48 -14.10 31.81
N GLU A 188 12.12 -15.19 31.38
CA GLU A 188 12.50 -15.41 29.98
C GLU A 188 11.27 -15.47 29.07
N ASN A 189 10.22 -16.17 29.51
CA ASN A 189 8.94 -16.24 28.79
C ASN A 189 8.31 -14.85 28.60
N ILE A 190 8.25 -14.04 29.66
CA ILE A 190 7.73 -12.66 29.59
C ILE A 190 8.57 -11.83 28.62
N GLN A 191 9.90 -11.92 28.69
CA GLN A 191 10.79 -11.18 27.78
C GLN A 191 10.58 -11.59 26.31
N SER A 192 10.41 -12.88 26.04
CA SER A 192 10.09 -13.40 24.72
C SER A 192 8.76 -12.84 24.20
N LEU A 193 7.71 -12.84 25.02
CA LEU A 193 6.40 -12.27 24.66
C LEU A 193 6.49 -10.75 24.40
N GLN A 194 7.25 -10.02 25.22
CA GLN A 194 7.48 -8.58 25.01
C GLN A 194 8.25 -8.30 23.72
N SER A 195 9.22 -9.14 23.36
CA SER A 195 9.94 -9.03 22.09
C SER A 195 9.00 -9.29 20.90
N ARG A 196 8.19 -10.36 20.99
CA ARG A 196 7.15 -10.66 20.00
C ARG A 196 6.17 -9.50 19.83
N TYR A 197 5.79 -8.82 20.91
CA TYR A 197 4.90 -7.66 20.85
C TYR A 197 5.48 -6.55 19.98
N ARG A 198 6.73 -6.15 20.28
CA ARG A 198 7.41 -5.07 19.52
C ARG A 198 7.62 -5.44 18.05
N ASN A 199 7.99 -6.70 17.79
CA ASN A 199 8.20 -7.17 16.42
C ASN A 199 6.88 -7.17 15.63
N LEU A 200 5.81 -7.70 16.24
CA LEU A 200 4.49 -7.75 15.61
C LEU A 200 3.96 -6.34 15.34
N GLU A 201 4.14 -5.42 16.29
CA GLU A 201 3.78 -4.02 16.11
C GLU A 201 4.50 -3.40 14.89
N ALA A 202 5.82 -3.57 14.80
CA ALA A 202 6.62 -3.04 13.70
C ALA A 202 6.30 -3.70 12.35
N GLU A 203 5.97 -5.01 12.34
CA GLU A 203 5.53 -5.71 11.13
C GLU A 203 4.21 -5.17 10.60
N TYR A 204 3.22 -5.01 11.48
CA TYR A 204 1.93 -4.43 11.08
C TYR A 204 2.07 -2.97 10.64
N ASP A 205 2.93 -2.17 11.28
CA ASP A 205 3.14 -0.78 10.86
C ASP A 205 3.68 -0.68 9.44
N LYS A 206 4.59 -1.58 9.05
CA LYS A 206 5.08 -1.67 7.66
C LYS A 206 3.97 -2.08 6.70
N ILE A 207 3.16 -3.07 7.07
CA ILE A 207 2.03 -3.54 6.25
C ILE A 207 1.01 -2.41 6.05
N ILE A 208 0.63 -1.72 7.12
CA ILE A 208 -0.34 -0.62 7.09
C ILE A 208 0.20 0.53 6.24
N ALA A 209 1.47 0.92 6.42
CA ALA A 209 2.09 1.96 5.62
C ALA A 209 2.11 1.60 4.12
N ARG A 210 2.41 0.34 3.79
CA ARG A 210 2.39 -0.13 2.40
C ARG A 210 0.98 -0.13 1.81
N LEU A 211 -0.02 -0.61 2.56
CA LEU A 211 -1.41 -0.61 2.11
C LEU A 211 -1.95 0.81 1.90
N LYS A 212 -1.65 1.76 2.79
CA LYS A 212 -2.01 3.17 2.62
C LYS A 212 -1.41 3.81 1.37
N ALA A 213 -0.21 3.38 0.97
CA ALA A 213 0.41 3.87 -0.27
C ALA A 213 -0.21 3.25 -1.55
N LEU A 214 -1.07 2.24 -1.41
CA LEU A 214 -1.74 1.54 -2.52
C LEU A 214 -3.25 1.85 -2.62
N GLU A 215 -3.75 2.68 -1.71
CA GLU A 215 -5.14 3.17 -1.58
C GLU A 215 -5.24 4.58 -2.16
#